data_AF-A0A5S4FXQ5-F1
#
_entry.id   AF-A0A5S4FXQ5-F1
#
_cell.length_a   1.000
_cell.length_b   1.000
_cell.length_c   1.000
_cell.angle_alpha   90.00
_cell.angle_beta   90.00
_cell.angle_gamma   90.00
#
_symmetry.space_group_name_H-M   'P 1'
#
loop_
_entity.id
_entity.type
_entity.pdbx_description
1 polymer ?
#
loop_
_entity_poly.entity_id
_entity_poly.type
_entity_poly.pdbx_seq_one_letter_code
_entity_poly.pdbx_strand_id
1 'polypeptide(L)'
;MTSILRRRPAQRRSVERVERMLDECALLLDEVGYEALTTKEVARRAEVPIGTFYQFFHDKQGLVRALALRNLDAFLERISERIAAADLGHWTDLVDLAIDEFVVMKRTTPGFAVMDFGEVLTAPGGPAIPGTNRALDEAKDNNAIVADRLRTLTMDLLDAPAGPGLDRALVVAVEATDAVLKLAFRVDPRGDAALIAECKQLVRRYLADHLP
;
A
#
# COMPACT_ATOMS: atom_id res chain seq x y z
N MET A 1 -11.08 6.00 13.10
CA MET A 1 -10.53 6.46 11.81
C MET A 1 -10.99 7.88 11.54
N THR A 2 -10.13 8.86 11.81
CA THR A 2 -10.38 10.27 11.48
C THR A 2 -10.50 10.40 9.96
N SER A 3 -11.54 11.08 9.47
CA SER A 3 -11.77 11.23 8.02
C SER A 3 -10.64 12.06 7.40
N ILE A 4 -9.84 11.44 6.55
CA ILE A 4 -8.68 12.06 5.87
C ILE A 4 -9.13 13.12 4.87
N LEU A 5 -10.32 12.94 4.30
CA LEU A 5 -11.00 13.95 3.51
C LEU A 5 -11.74 14.91 4.44
N ARG A 6 -11.49 16.22 4.29
CA ARG A 6 -12.25 17.28 4.97
C ARG A 6 -13.73 17.26 4.57
N ARG A 7 -14.00 16.93 3.31
CA ARG A 7 -15.34 16.70 2.79
C ARG A 7 -15.35 15.40 2.01
N ARG A 8 -16.15 14.43 2.44
CA ARG A 8 -16.36 13.20 1.64
C ARG A 8 -17.10 13.56 0.35
N PRO A 9 -16.57 13.18 -0.83
CA PRO A 9 -17.27 13.40 -2.09
C PRO A 9 -18.53 12.52 -2.12
N ALA A 10 -19.70 13.14 -1.98
CA ALA A 10 -21.00 12.45 -2.04
C ALA A 10 -21.61 12.43 -3.45
N GLN A 11 -21.08 13.23 -4.37
CA GLN A 11 -21.57 13.36 -5.74
C GLN A 11 -20.49 12.86 -6.71
N ARG A 12 -20.91 12.18 -7.77
CA ARG A 12 -20.03 11.59 -8.80
C ARG A 12 -18.92 12.54 -9.27
N ARG A 13 -19.25 13.79 -9.56
CA ARG A 13 -18.28 14.82 -9.99
C ARG A 13 -17.21 15.14 -8.95
N SER A 14 -17.52 15.03 -7.66
CA SER A 14 -16.54 15.24 -6.59
C SER A 14 -15.63 14.03 -6.43
N VAL A 15 -16.14 12.82 -6.65
CA VAL A 15 -15.32 11.58 -6.66
C VAL A 15 -14.33 11.64 -7.82
N GLU A 16 -14.81 11.94 -9.04
CA GLU A 16 -13.97 12.09 -10.23
C GLU A 16 -12.83 13.11 -10.04
N ARG A 17 -13.09 14.22 -9.33
CA ARG A 17 -12.04 15.21 -9.02
C ARG A 17 -10.99 14.68 -8.05
N VAL A 18 -11.41 13.94 -7.02
CA VAL A 18 -10.49 13.33 -6.07
C VAL A 18 -9.61 12.32 -6.81
N GLU A 19 -10.19 11.43 -7.61
CA GLU A 19 -9.42 10.44 -8.38
C GLU A 19 -8.39 11.09 -9.30
N ARG A 20 -8.79 12.11 -10.08
CA ARG A 20 -7.81 12.82 -10.94
C ARG A 20 -6.68 13.47 -10.15
N MET A 21 -6.95 14.02 -8.98
CA MET A 21 -5.88 14.56 -8.13
C MET A 21 -4.95 13.46 -7.59
N LEU A 22 -5.48 12.27 -7.29
CA LEU A 22 -4.68 11.13 -6.84
C LEU A 22 -3.86 10.52 -7.99
N ASP A 23 -4.41 10.48 -9.21
CA ASP A 23 -3.69 10.03 -10.41
C ASP A 23 -2.52 10.96 -10.74
N GLU A 24 -2.75 12.27 -10.76
CA GLU A 24 -1.69 13.26 -11.00
C GLU A 24 -0.68 13.31 -9.86
N CYS A 25 -1.11 13.06 -8.61
CA CYS A 25 -0.20 12.88 -7.48
C CYS A 25 0.75 11.69 -7.72
N ALA A 26 0.20 10.55 -8.15
CA ALA A 26 0.97 9.34 -8.41
C ALA A 26 2.01 9.57 -9.53
N LEU A 27 1.62 10.18 -10.64
CA LEU A 27 2.53 10.53 -11.73
C LEU A 27 3.63 11.52 -11.29
N LEU A 28 3.25 12.57 -10.55
CA LEU A 28 4.22 13.55 -10.05
C LEU A 28 5.21 12.94 -9.06
N LEU A 29 4.82 11.94 -8.27
CA LEU A 29 5.74 11.24 -7.39
C LEU A 29 6.84 10.53 -8.18
N ASP A 30 6.50 9.88 -9.29
CA ASP A 30 7.49 9.23 -10.15
C ASP A 30 8.39 10.25 -10.88
N GLU A 31 7.82 11.38 -11.32
CA GLU A 31 8.54 12.38 -12.10
C GLU A 31 9.52 13.21 -11.27
N VAL A 32 9.08 13.71 -10.11
CA VAL A 32 9.85 14.69 -9.32
C VAL A 32 10.15 14.23 -7.90
N GLY A 33 9.67 13.06 -7.50
CA GLY A 33 9.81 12.56 -6.15
C GLY A 33 8.91 13.26 -5.14
N TYR A 34 8.90 12.71 -3.93
CA TYR A 34 8.05 13.24 -2.87
C TYR A 34 8.41 14.67 -2.47
N GLU A 35 9.67 15.02 -2.25
CA GLU A 35 10.03 16.36 -1.72
C GLU A 35 9.58 17.50 -2.62
N ALA A 36 9.80 17.38 -3.94
CA ALA A 36 9.48 18.41 -4.92
C ALA A 36 7.99 18.47 -5.30
N LEU A 37 7.18 17.46 -4.96
CA LEU A 37 5.74 17.47 -5.20
C LEU A 37 5.06 18.63 -4.46
N THR A 38 4.19 19.39 -5.16
CA THR A 38 3.42 20.49 -4.56
C THR A 38 1.92 20.36 -4.84
N THR A 39 1.09 20.80 -3.89
CA THR A 39 -0.38 20.78 -4.04
C THR A 39 -0.87 21.64 -5.21
N LYS A 40 -0.16 22.75 -5.51
CA LYS A 40 -0.45 23.62 -6.65
C LYS A 40 -0.25 22.90 -7.96
N GLU A 41 0.84 22.16 -8.11
CA GLU A 41 1.15 21.44 -9.33
C GLU A 41 0.20 20.26 -9.55
N VAL A 42 -0.12 19.49 -8.50
CA VAL A 42 -1.15 18.44 -8.57
C VAL A 42 -2.49 19.02 -9.02
N ALA A 43 -2.96 20.09 -8.39
CA ALA A 43 -4.23 20.72 -8.74
C ALA A 43 -4.24 21.24 -10.19
N ARG A 44 -3.12 21.84 -10.62
CA ARG A 44 -2.95 22.34 -11.99
C ARG A 44 -3.06 21.21 -13.03
N ARG A 45 -2.35 20.09 -12.82
CA ARG A 45 -2.38 18.95 -13.75
C ARG A 45 -3.71 18.21 -13.74
N ALA A 46 -4.34 18.08 -12.57
CA ALA A 46 -5.66 17.43 -12.45
C ALA A 46 -6.81 18.29 -13.00
N GLU A 47 -6.50 19.49 -13.51
CA GLU A 47 -7.45 20.50 -13.95
C GLU A 47 -8.49 20.82 -12.86
N VAL A 48 -8.02 20.92 -11.62
CA VAL A 48 -8.83 21.25 -10.45
C VAL A 48 -8.39 22.61 -9.91
N PRO A 49 -9.31 23.57 -9.69
CA PRO A 49 -8.96 24.83 -9.04
C PRO A 49 -8.29 24.58 -7.69
N ILE A 50 -7.23 25.32 -7.37
CA ILE A 50 -6.49 25.13 -6.10
C ILE A 50 -7.39 25.30 -4.87
N GLY A 51 -8.41 26.17 -4.94
CA GLY A 51 -9.41 26.29 -3.87
C GLY A 51 -10.24 25.00 -3.67
N THR A 52 -10.50 24.24 -4.74
CA THR A 52 -11.18 22.94 -4.67
C THR A 52 -10.29 21.87 -4.07
N PHE A 53 -8.98 21.88 -4.33
CA PHE A 53 -8.03 21.00 -3.64
C PHE A 53 -8.18 21.12 -2.12
N TYR A 54 -8.14 22.36 -1.60
CA TYR A 54 -8.22 22.62 -0.16
C TYR A 54 -9.60 22.33 0.46
N GLN A 55 -10.64 22.12 -0.34
CA GLN A 55 -11.92 21.61 0.14
C GLN A 55 -11.86 20.11 0.48
N PHE A 56 -10.98 19.35 -0.18
CA PHE A 56 -10.82 17.91 0.03
C PHE A 56 -9.66 17.58 0.95
N PHE A 57 -8.49 18.19 0.72
CA PHE A 57 -7.24 17.90 1.43
C PHE A 57 -6.75 19.13 2.19
N HIS A 58 -6.25 18.93 3.40
CA HIS A 58 -5.66 20.02 4.18
C HIS A 58 -4.33 20.50 3.57
N ASP A 59 -3.50 19.54 3.15
CA ASP A 59 -2.14 19.76 2.68
C ASP A 59 -1.68 18.58 1.80
N LYS A 60 -0.40 18.61 1.43
CA LYS A 60 0.28 17.55 0.68
C LYS A 60 0.24 16.21 1.41
N GLN A 61 0.33 16.19 2.74
CA GLN A 61 0.30 14.94 3.52
C GLN A 61 -1.07 14.29 3.44
N GLY A 62 -2.14 15.07 3.53
CA GLY A 62 -3.51 14.57 3.36
C GLY A 62 -3.75 13.92 1.99
N LEU A 63 -3.21 14.51 0.93
CA LEU A 63 -3.27 13.95 -0.42
C LEU A 63 -2.49 12.62 -0.54
N VAL A 64 -1.25 12.61 -0.07
CA VAL A 64 -0.35 11.43 -0.11
C VAL A 64 -0.94 10.28 0.71
N ARG A 65 -1.48 10.58 1.90
CA ARG A 65 -2.20 9.62 2.75
C ARG A 65 -3.42 9.03 2.04
N ALA A 66 -4.18 9.85 1.31
CA ALA A 66 -5.32 9.35 0.53
C ALA A 66 -4.88 8.46 -0.63
N LEU A 67 -3.76 8.79 -1.30
CA LEU A 67 -3.17 7.93 -2.33
C LEU A 67 -2.70 6.59 -1.75
N ALA A 68 -2.02 6.59 -0.61
CA ALA A 68 -1.58 5.39 0.08
C ALA A 68 -2.75 4.45 0.44
N LEU A 69 -3.85 5.01 0.96
CA LEU A 69 -5.06 4.22 1.24
C LEU A 69 -5.69 3.66 -0.03
N ARG A 70 -5.79 4.47 -1.10
CA ARG A 70 -6.30 4.00 -2.39
C ARG A 70 -5.46 2.82 -2.90
N ASN A 71 -4.13 2.90 -2.76
CA ASN A 71 -3.24 1.83 -3.17
C ASN A 71 -3.43 0.56 -2.31
N LEU A 72 -3.60 0.71 -0.99
CA LEU A 72 -3.88 -0.43 -0.10
C LEU A 72 -5.24 -1.09 -0.41
N ASP A 73 -6.27 -0.29 -0.68
CA ASP A 73 -7.59 -0.82 -1.06
C ASP A 73 -7.51 -1.56 -2.41
N ALA A 74 -6.83 -0.99 -3.41
CA ALA A 74 -6.62 -1.64 -4.71
C ALA A 74 -5.80 -2.95 -4.58
N PHE A 75 -4.81 -2.99 -3.70
CA PHE A 75 -4.03 -4.20 -3.42
C PHE A 75 -4.90 -5.33 -2.88
N LEU A 76 -5.73 -5.05 -1.87
CA LEU A 76 -6.62 -6.03 -1.26
C LEU A 76 -7.72 -6.49 -2.21
N GLU A 77 -8.26 -5.58 -3.02
CA GLU A 77 -9.27 -5.89 -4.05
C GLU A 77 -8.71 -6.86 -5.08
N ARG A 78 -7.50 -6.61 -5.61
CA ARG A 78 -6.86 -7.50 -6.59
C ARG A 78 -6.52 -8.87 -6.04
N ILE A 79 -6.11 -8.95 -4.77
CA ILE A 79 -5.94 -10.24 -4.09
C ILE A 79 -7.29 -10.97 -4.04
N SER A 80 -8.33 -10.31 -3.56
CA SER A 80 -9.67 -10.88 -3.44
C SER A 80 -10.23 -11.36 -4.79
N GLU A 81 -10.07 -10.58 -5.86
CA GLU A 81 -10.49 -10.94 -7.22
C GLU A 81 -9.76 -12.16 -7.75
N ARG A 82 -8.44 -12.23 -7.57
CA ARG A 82 -7.65 -13.37 -8.04
C ARG A 82 -7.97 -14.65 -7.27
N ILE A 83 -8.30 -14.54 -5.99
CA ILE A 83 -8.74 -15.67 -5.17
C ILE A 83 -10.12 -16.16 -5.60
N ALA A 84 -11.03 -15.23 -5.90
CA ALA A 84 -12.34 -15.60 -6.44
C ALA A 84 -12.23 -16.29 -7.82
N ALA A 85 -11.19 -15.98 -8.59
CA ALA A 85 -10.95 -16.56 -9.91
C ALA A 85 -10.12 -17.86 -9.90
N ALA A 86 -9.23 -18.02 -8.92
CA ALA A 86 -8.34 -19.16 -8.77
C ALA A 86 -8.68 -19.85 -7.44
N ASP A 87 -9.35 -21.00 -7.52
CA ASP A 87 -9.60 -21.88 -6.38
C ASP A 87 -8.26 -22.13 -5.66
N LEU A 88 -8.06 -21.48 -4.50
CA LEU A 88 -6.80 -21.56 -3.77
C LEU A 88 -6.70 -22.96 -3.16
N GLY A 89 -5.64 -23.69 -3.51
CA GLY A 89 -5.44 -25.05 -3.01
C GLY A 89 -4.90 -25.07 -1.58
N HIS A 90 -4.18 -24.03 -1.16
CA HIS A 90 -3.54 -23.94 0.15
C HIS A 90 -3.31 -22.49 0.58
N TRP A 91 -3.25 -22.20 1.89
CA TRP A 91 -3.04 -20.84 2.40
C TRP A 91 -1.73 -20.20 1.93
N THR A 92 -0.73 -21.02 1.60
CA THR A 92 0.54 -20.56 1.03
C THR A 92 0.37 -19.85 -0.30
N ASP A 93 -0.69 -20.19 -1.05
CA ASP A 93 -1.02 -19.54 -2.31
C ASP A 93 -1.47 -18.09 -2.08
N LEU A 94 -2.16 -17.80 -0.96
CA LEU A 94 -2.50 -16.44 -0.55
C LEU A 94 -1.24 -15.61 -0.26
N VAL A 95 -0.25 -16.20 0.42
CA VAL A 95 1.05 -15.54 0.68
C VAL A 95 1.78 -15.22 -0.62
N ASP A 96 1.90 -16.23 -1.49
CA ASP A 96 2.60 -16.08 -2.77
C ASP A 96 1.92 -15.02 -3.64
N LEU A 97 0.58 -15.02 -3.67
CA LEU A 97 -0.25 -14.06 -4.37
C LEU A 97 -0.09 -12.63 -3.83
N ALA A 98 -0.13 -12.45 -2.52
CA ALA A 98 0.01 -11.13 -1.90
C ALA A 98 1.40 -10.52 -2.18
N ILE A 99 2.46 -11.32 -2.10
CA ILE A 99 3.82 -10.89 -2.43
C ILE A 99 3.93 -10.57 -3.92
N ASP A 100 3.39 -11.41 -4.80
CA ASP A 100 3.42 -11.17 -6.24
C ASP A 100 2.66 -9.91 -6.63
N GLU A 101 1.47 -9.67 -6.05
CA GLU A 101 0.71 -8.46 -6.34
C GLU A 101 1.44 -7.20 -5.87
N PHE A 102 2.08 -7.24 -4.70
CA PHE A 102 2.88 -6.10 -4.23
C PHE A 102 4.04 -5.81 -5.21
N VAL A 103 4.73 -6.85 -5.66
CA VAL A 103 5.83 -6.74 -6.62
C VAL A 103 5.33 -6.21 -7.97
N VAL A 104 4.16 -6.67 -8.45
CA VAL A 104 3.53 -6.14 -9.67
C VAL A 104 3.21 -4.65 -9.49
N MET A 105 2.56 -4.26 -8.39
CA MET A 105 2.26 -2.86 -8.11
C MET A 105 3.52 -2.00 -8.06
N LYS A 106 4.60 -2.46 -7.41
CA LYS A 106 5.90 -1.77 -7.41
C LYS A 106 6.47 -1.55 -8.82
N ARG A 107 6.21 -2.45 -9.75
CA ARG A 107 6.72 -2.36 -11.13
C ARG A 107 5.84 -1.53 -12.06
N THR A 108 4.52 -1.52 -11.84
CA THR A 108 3.57 -1.04 -12.85
C THR A 108 2.64 0.06 -12.38
N THR A 109 2.46 0.25 -11.08
CA THR A 109 1.53 1.25 -10.54
C THR A 109 2.27 2.59 -10.37
N PRO A 110 1.80 3.67 -11.02
CA PRO A 110 2.41 4.99 -10.86
C PRO A 110 2.51 5.40 -9.39
N GLY A 111 3.62 6.02 -9.02
CA GLY A 111 3.92 6.49 -7.68
C GLY A 111 4.22 5.40 -6.65
N PHE A 112 3.89 4.12 -6.92
CA PHE A 112 3.96 3.04 -5.91
C PHE A 112 5.40 2.67 -5.53
N ALA A 113 6.35 2.85 -6.45
CA ALA A 113 7.77 2.65 -6.19
C ALA A 113 8.33 3.69 -5.20
N VAL A 114 7.79 4.92 -5.25
CA VAL A 114 8.18 6.05 -4.38
C VAL A 114 7.38 6.04 -3.07
N MET A 115 6.10 5.69 -3.13
CA MET A 115 5.21 5.59 -1.97
C MET A 115 4.26 4.40 -2.12
N ASP A 116 4.37 3.42 -1.24
CA ASP A 116 3.48 2.24 -1.22
C ASP A 116 2.26 2.45 -0.31
N PHE A 117 2.23 1.80 0.85
CA PHE A 117 1.15 1.84 1.84
C PHE A 117 1.43 2.92 2.88
N GLY A 118 1.87 4.09 2.40
CA GLY A 118 2.08 5.29 3.21
C GLY A 118 3.52 5.53 3.60
N GLU A 119 4.41 4.55 3.45
CA GLU A 119 5.83 4.82 3.57
C GLU A 119 6.34 5.48 2.29
N VAL A 120 7.09 6.56 2.45
CA VAL A 120 7.69 7.27 1.32
C VAL A 120 9.18 6.97 1.31
N LEU A 121 9.69 6.54 0.17
CA LEU A 121 11.09 6.23 -0.04
C LEU A 121 11.78 7.35 -0.82
N THR A 122 13.04 7.60 -0.50
CA THR A 122 13.90 8.54 -1.25
C THR A 122 14.20 8.05 -2.67
N ALA A 123 14.20 6.73 -2.87
CA ALA A 123 14.31 6.02 -4.14
C ALA A 123 13.76 4.58 -3.94
N PRO A 124 13.46 3.83 -5.01
CA PRO A 124 13.05 2.42 -4.87
C PRO A 124 14.02 1.60 -4.01
N GLY A 125 13.53 1.00 -2.91
CA GLY A 125 14.35 0.25 -1.95
C GLY A 125 15.30 1.10 -1.08
N GLY A 126 15.27 2.42 -1.23
CA GLY A 126 16.04 3.38 -0.43
C GLY A 126 15.51 3.56 0.99
N PRO A 127 16.15 4.42 1.81
CA PRO A 127 15.64 4.74 3.13
C PRO A 127 14.31 5.48 3.06
N ALA A 128 13.45 5.21 4.03
CA ALA A 128 12.19 5.90 4.23
C ALA A 128 12.42 7.35 4.71
N ILE A 129 11.54 8.25 4.28
CA ILE A 129 11.53 9.64 4.73
C ILE A 129 11.01 9.67 6.19
N PRO A 130 11.73 10.31 7.13
CA PRO A 130 11.28 10.39 8.52
C PRO A 130 9.88 11.00 8.65
N GLY A 131 9.05 10.39 9.50
CA GLY A 131 7.70 10.86 9.79
C GLY A 131 6.61 10.34 8.84
N THR A 132 6.94 9.53 7.83
CA THR A 132 5.94 8.90 6.95
C THR A 132 5.49 7.53 7.41
N ASN A 133 6.10 6.97 8.46
CA ASN A 133 5.77 5.64 9.00
C ASN A 133 4.35 5.51 9.58
N ARG A 134 3.64 6.63 9.77
CA ARG A 134 2.25 6.74 10.27
C ARG A 134 1.36 7.53 9.33
N ALA A 135 1.62 7.38 8.04
CA ALA A 135 0.88 8.05 7.00
C ALA A 135 -0.52 7.47 6.82
N LEU A 136 -0.83 6.23 7.23
CA LEU A 136 -2.19 5.70 7.13
C LEU A 136 -3.06 6.07 8.34
N ASP A 137 -2.52 6.01 9.55
CA ASP A 137 -3.21 6.31 10.81
C ASP A 137 -2.26 7.03 11.76
N GLU A 138 -2.76 7.96 12.58
CA GLU A 138 -1.91 8.74 13.50
C GLU A 138 -1.35 7.90 14.66
N ALA A 139 -2.07 6.84 15.05
CA ALA A 139 -1.74 6.01 16.20
C ALA A 139 -1.01 4.70 15.83
N LYS A 140 -1.12 4.24 14.58
CA LYS A 140 -0.54 2.98 14.11
C LYS A 140 0.48 3.20 13.01
N ASP A 141 1.54 2.40 13.04
CA ASP A 141 2.50 2.33 11.94
C ASP A 141 1.85 1.69 10.70
N ASN A 142 2.32 2.08 9.52
CA ASN A 142 1.74 1.67 8.24
C ASN A 142 1.65 0.15 8.09
N ASN A 143 2.72 -0.58 8.41
CA ASN A 143 2.76 -2.04 8.34
C ASN A 143 1.77 -2.70 9.31
N ALA A 144 1.49 -2.08 10.47
CA ALA A 144 0.43 -2.56 11.37
C ALA A 144 -0.96 -2.42 10.75
N ILE A 145 -1.22 -1.35 9.98
CA ILE A 145 -2.48 -1.20 9.22
C ILE A 145 -2.57 -2.25 8.10
N VAL A 146 -1.49 -2.51 7.38
CA VAL A 146 -1.44 -3.54 6.33
C VAL A 146 -1.71 -4.93 6.94
N ALA A 147 -1.05 -5.26 8.05
CA ALA A 147 -1.27 -6.51 8.78
C ALA A 147 -2.73 -6.66 9.26
N ASP A 148 -3.33 -5.59 9.80
CA ASP A 148 -4.74 -5.59 10.21
C ASP A 148 -5.69 -5.88 9.02
N ARG A 149 -5.40 -5.35 7.83
CA ARG A 149 -6.22 -5.58 6.63
C ARG A 149 -6.04 -6.98 6.06
N LEU A 150 -4.80 -7.46 6.00
CA LEU A 150 -4.50 -8.83 5.58
C LEU A 150 -5.08 -9.86 6.54
N ARG A 151 -5.10 -9.56 7.85
CA ARG A 151 -5.75 -10.40 8.86
C ARG A 151 -7.24 -10.58 8.58
N THR A 152 -7.97 -9.48 8.35
CA THR A 152 -9.40 -9.57 7.98
C THR A 152 -9.58 -10.43 6.73
N LEU A 153 -8.79 -10.18 5.69
CA LEU A 153 -8.85 -10.96 4.45
C LEU A 153 -8.53 -12.45 4.66
N THR A 154 -7.53 -12.77 5.49
CA THR A 154 -7.14 -14.14 5.82
C THR A 154 -8.23 -14.86 6.62
N MET A 155 -8.85 -14.18 7.59
CA MET A 155 -9.96 -14.72 8.37
C MET A 155 -11.17 -15.01 7.49
N ASP A 156 -11.52 -14.09 6.60
CA ASP A 156 -12.69 -14.22 5.73
C ASP A 156 -12.51 -15.34 4.69
N LEU A 157 -11.28 -15.58 4.22
CA LEU A 157 -11.00 -16.53 3.15
C LEU A 157 -10.61 -17.94 3.62
N LEU A 158 -9.93 -18.05 4.76
CA LEU A 158 -9.35 -19.32 5.23
C LEU A 158 -10.04 -19.87 6.49
N ASP A 159 -11.08 -19.21 6.99
CA ASP A 159 -11.70 -19.51 8.29
C ASP A 159 -10.65 -19.63 9.42
N ALA A 160 -9.60 -18.80 9.31
CA ALA A 160 -8.45 -18.86 10.20
C ALA A 160 -8.85 -18.42 11.63
N PRO A 161 -8.28 -19.05 12.68
CA PRO A 161 -8.65 -18.74 14.05
C PRO A 161 -8.25 -17.30 14.42
N ALA A 162 -9.24 -16.51 14.86
CA ALA A 162 -8.96 -15.21 15.44
C ALA A 162 -8.17 -15.35 16.74
N GLY A 163 -7.10 -14.59 16.92
CA GLY A 163 -6.40 -14.55 18.19
C GLY A 163 -5.07 -13.81 18.18
N PRO A 164 -4.58 -13.43 19.38
CA PRO A 164 -3.37 -12.61 19.52
C PRO A 164 -2.09 -13.28 19.00
N GLY A 165 -2.11 -14.60 18.78
CA GLY A 165 -1.01 -15.34 18.15
C GLY A 165 -0.90 -15.01 16.67
N LEU A 166 -1.97 -15.24 15.91
CA LEU A 166 -2.02 -14.96 14.46
C LEU A 166 -1.87 -13.46 14.18
N ASP A 167 -2.50 -12.60 14.99
CA ASP A 167 -2.37 -11.14 14.86
C ASP A 167 -0.90 -10.70 14.91
N ARG A 168 -0.13 -11.22 15.89
CA ARG A 168 1.30 -10.93 16.01
C ARG A 168 2.11 -11.53 14.86
N ALA A 169 1.79 -12.76 14.46
CA ALA A 169 2.47 -13.43 13.37
C ALA A 169 2.31 -12.66 12.05
N LEU A 170 1.11 -12.17 11.75
CA LEU A 170 0.88 -11.37 10.55
C LEU A 170 1.64 -10.04 10.58
N VAL A 171 1.72 -9.36 11.72
CA VAL A 171 2.57 -8.15 11.85
C VAL A 171 4.03 -8.49 11.55
N VAL A 172 4.58 -9.55 12.18
CA VAL A 172 5.98 -9.96 11.94
C VAL A 172 6.21 -10.34 10.48
N ALA A 173 5.28 -11.07 9.86
CA ALA A 173 5.35 -11.46 8.46
C ALA A 173 5.34 -10.25 7.53
N VAL A 174 4.49 -9.24 7.77
CA VAL A 174 4.44 -8.01 6.98
C VAL A 174 5.72 -7.21 7.12
N GLU A 175 6.22 -7.02 8.34
CA GLU A 175 7.49 -6.30 8.58
C GLU A 175 8.69 -7.00 7.91
N ALA A 176 8.76 -8.33 8.01
CA ALA A 176 9.81 -9.11 7.35
C ALA A 176 9.69 -9.05 5.82
N THR A 177 8.46 -9.13 5.29
CA THR A 177 8.20 -9.03 3.85
C THR A 177 8.66 -7.67 3.32
N ASP A 178 8.24 -6.59 3.97
CA ASP A 178 8.61 -5.23 3.60
C ASP A 178 10.14 -5.04 3.59
N ALA A 179 10.84 -5.50 4.64
CA ALA A 179 12.29 -5.43 4.72
C ALA A 179 13.01 -6.21 3.59
N VAL A 180 12.58 -7.43 3.29
CA VAL A 180 13.19 -8.27 2.25
C VAL A 180 12.86 -7.73 0.85
N LEU A 181 11.65 -7.25 0.61
CA LEU A 181 11.28 -6.65 -0.68
C LEU A 181 12.02 -5.33 -0.91
N LYS A 182 12.18 -4.47 0.11
CA LYS A 182 13.07 -3.30 0.01
C LYS A 182 14.49 -3.67 -0.37
N LEU A 183 15.03 -4.76 0.20
CA LEU A 183 16.34 -5.29 -0.20
C LEU A 183 16.33 -5.74 -1.67
N ALA A 184 15.31 -6.49 -2.11
CA ALA A 184 15.18 -6.96 -3.49
C ALA A 184 15.17 -5.81 -4.50
N PHE A 185 14.41 -4.74 -4.22
CA PHE A 185 14.31 -3.56 -5.10
C PHE A 185 15.54 -2.65 -5.04
N ARG A 186 16.34 -2.73 -3.97
CA ARG A 186 17.64 -2.04 -3.88
C ARG A 186 18.70 -2.73 -4.74
N VAL A 187 18.64 -4.07 -4.84
CA VAL A 187 19.59 -4.87 -5.63
C VAL A 187 19.28 -4.81 -7.12
N ASP A 188 18.01 -4.96 -7.50
CA ASP A 188 17.53 -4.80 -8.89
C ASP A 188 16.33 -3.84 -8.88
N PRO A 189 16.30 -2.78 -9.70
CA PRO A 189 15.13 -1.88 -9.80
C PRO A 189 13.80 -2.57 -10.15
N ARG A 190 13.85 -3.77 -10.74
CA ARG A 190 12.67 -4.62 -10.99
C ARG A 190 12.39 -5.60 -9.85
N GLY A 191 13.17 -5.59 -8.79
CA GLY A 191 13.11 -6.54 -7.67
C GLY A 191 13.82 -7.84 -8.01
N ASP A 192 14.91 -8.12 -7.29
CA ASP A 192 15.72 -9.33 -7.46
C ASP A 192 14.87 -10.60 -7.24
N ALA A 193 14.84 -11.47 -8.25
CA ALA A 193 13.95 -12.62 -8.25
C ALA A 193 14.30 -13.67 -7.19
N ALA A 194 15.59 -13.82 -6.84
CA ALA A 194 16.02 -14.76 -5.82
C ALA A 194 15.61 -14.28 -4.43
N LEU A 195 15.78 -12.98 -4.13
CA LEU A 195 15.34 -12.38 -2.88
C LEU A 195 13.81 -12.41 -2.72
N ILE A 196 13.05 -12.20 -3.80
CA ILE A 196 11.58 -12.36 -3.77
C ILE A 196 11.20 -13.82 -3.46
N ALA A 197 11.89 -14.80 -4.03
CA ALA A 197 11.64 -16.22 -3.73
C ALA A 197 11.97 -16.57 -2.27
N GLU A 198 13.09 -16.06 -1.74
CA GLU A 198 13.45 -16.20 -0.32
C GLU A 198 12.41 -15.54 0.60
N CYS A 199 11.88 -14.37 0.22
CA CYS A 199 10.80 -13.70 0.96
C CYS A 199 9.57 -14.61 1.09
N LYS A 200 9.11 -15.20 -0.02
CA LYS A 200 7.99 -16.14 -0.02
C LYS A 200 8.26 -17.35 0.85
N GLN A 201 9.47 -17.91 0.78
CA GLN A 201 9.85 -19.05 1.62
C GLN A 201 9.89 -18.70 3.11
N LEU A 202 10.43 -17.54 3.46
CA LEU A 202 10.49 -17.03 4.82
C LEU A 202 9.08 -16.92 5.42
N VAL A 203 8.16 -16.26 4.71
CA VAL A 203 6.80 -16.02 5.20
C VAL A 203 6.01 -17.32 5.30
N ARG A 204 6.08 -18.19 4.29
CA ARG A 204 5.40 -19.51 4.33
C ARG A 204 5.92 -20.40 5.44
N ARG A 205 7.22 -20.38 5.74
CA ARG A 205 7.74 -21.18 6.86
C ARG A 205 7.36 -20.59 8.21
N TYR A 206 7.40 -19.28 8.34
CA TYR A 206 7.07 -18.61 9.59
C TYR A 206 5.58 -18.74 9.96
N LEU A 207 4.69 -18.63 8.98
CA LEU A 207 3.24 -18.71 9.22
C LEU A 207 2.70 -20.15 9.31
N ALA A 208 3.49 -21.18 9.00
CA ALA A 208 3.04 -22.58 9.06
C ALA A 208 2.66 -23.05 10.47
N ASP A 209 3.20 -22.43 11.52
CA ASP A 209 2.81 -22.72 12.91
C ASP A 209 1.53 -21.97 13.34
N HIS A 210 0.99 -21.12 12.47
CA HIS A 210 -0.12 -20.20 12.75
C HIS A 210 -1.32 -20.36 11.83
N LEU A 211 -1.14 -20.96 10.65
CA LEU A 211 -2.18 -21.21 9.65
C LEU A 211 -2.28 -22.72 9.39
N PRO A 212 -3.50 -23.23 9.13
CA PRO A 212 -3.78 -24.66 9.04
C PRO A 212 -3.11 -25.38 7.86
#